data_AF-A0A0B3AT52-F1
#
_entry.id   AF-A0A0B3AT52-F1
#
_cell.length_a   1.000
_cell.length_b   1.000
_cell.length_c   1.000
_cell.angle_alpha   90.00
_cell.angle_beta   90.00
_cell.angle_gamma   90.00
#
_symmetry.space_group_name_H-M   'P 1'
#
loop_
_entity.id
_entity.type
_entity.pdbx_description
1 polymer ?
#
loop_
_entity_poly.entity_id
_entity_poly.type
_entity_poly.pdbx_seq_one_letter_code
_entity_poly.pdbx_strand_id
1 'polypeptide(L)'
;MLREGVETVIFFGAISYSSGVSLLGGLLGVAAAIAIGYFFFMGTRKVNLRRFFHVSSVLLILFAAGLVAHGVHEFEEAGLVNGIIAPVWDINPVQNADGSYPALHEKGAVGSFLVGLFGYNGNPSLVEVLAYAAYLSAIYVIYRRIEFSKGAGATQ
;
A
#
# COMPACT_ATOMS: atom_id res chain seq x y z
N MET A 1 24.17 23.51 3.22
CA MET A 1 23.83 23.13 1.83
C MET A 1 25.06 23.06 0.92
N LEU A 2 25.83 24.14 0.70
CA LEU A 2 27.09 24.06 -0.08
C LEU A 2 28.20 23.27 0.63
N ARG A 3 28.19 23.24 1.96
CA ARG A 3 29.16 22.48 2.79
C ARG A 3 29.04 20.96 2.60
N GLU A 4 27.85 20.38 2.79
CA GLU A 4 27.62 18.95 2.51
C GLU A 4 28.01 18.55 1.09
N GLY A 5 27.74 19.42 0.11
CA GLY A 5 28.12 19.17 -1.29
C GLY A 5 29.64 19.10 -1.48
N VAL A 6 30.39 20.03 -0.89
CA VAL A 6 31.87 20.04 -0.95
C VAL A 6 32.48 18.82 -0.25
N GLU A 7 31.98 18.45 0.93
CA GLU A 7 32.44 17.24 1.64
C GLU A 7 32.25 15.99 0.78
N THR A 8 31.08 15.85 0.15
CA THR A 8 30.76 14.70 -0.69
C THR A 8 31.72 14.58 -1.88
N VAL A 9 32.02 15.69 -2.57
CA VAL A 9 32.93 15.69 -3.73
C VAL A 9 34.36 15.35 -3.32
N ILE A 10 34.85 15.91 -2.20
CA ILE A 10 36.21 15.65 -1.70
C ILE A 10 36.35 14.20 -1.23
N PHE A 11 35.38 13.68 -0.47
CA PHE A 11 35.40 12.29 -0.02
C PHE A 11 35.29 11.31 -1.19
N PHE A 12 34.46 11.60 -2.19
CA PHE A 12 34.34 10.76 -3.38
C PHE A 12 35.66 10.70 -4.17
N GLY A 13 36.36 11.84 -4.31
CA GLY A 13 37.69 11.90 -4.90
C GLY A 13 38.73 11.10 -4.12
N ALA A 14 38.73 11.19 -2.78
CA ALA A 14 39.65 10.44 -1.93
C ALA A 14 39.43 8.91 -2.01
N ILE A 15 38.17 8.48 -2.06
CA ILE A 15 37.81 7.06 -2.15
C ILE A 15 38.23 6.48 -3.51
N SER A 16 38.08 7.24 -4.60
CA SER A 16 38.53 6.78 -5.93
C SER A 16 40.02 6.48 -5.99
N TYR A 17 40.85 7.30 -5.32
CA TYR A 17 42.29 7.07 -5.21
C TYR A 17 42.65 5.87 -4.31
N SER A 18 41.88 5.62 -3.25
CA SER A 18 42.20 4.59 -2.24
C SER A 18 41.66 3.20 -2.55
N SER A 19 40.54 3.08 -3.28
CA SER A 19 39.77 1.83 -3.38
C SER A 19 39.51 1.33 -4.80
N GLY A 20 40.05 2.03 -5.81
CA GLY A 20 39.93 1.61 -7.22
C GLY A 20 38.53 1.74 -7.81
N VAL A 21 37.58 2.38 -7.10
CA VAL A 21 36.29 2.73 -7.69
C VAL A 21 36.47 3.71 -8.84
N SER A 22 35.91 3.33 -9.99
CA SER A 22 36.03 4.08 -11.23
C SER A 22 35.27 5.39 -11.15
N LEU A 23 35.97 6.52 -11.33
CA LEU A 23 35.40 7.86 -11.48
C LEU A 23 34.30 7.88 -12.56
N LEU A 24 34.46 7.11 -13.62
CA LEU A 24 33.45 6.96 -14.68
C LEU A 24 32.14 6.36 -14.15
N GLY A 25 32.22 5.35 -13.27
CA GLY A 25 31.04 4.76 -12.65
C GLY A 25 30.30 5.76 -11.74
N GLY A 26 31.06 6.57 -10.99
CA GLY A 26 30.51 7.66 -10.18
C GLY A 26 29.80 8.73 -11.02
N LEU A 27 30.46 9.20 -12.09
CA LEU A 27 29.88 10.17 -13.02
C LEU A 27 28.64 9.64 -13.72
N LEU A 28 28.65 8.38 -14.15
CA LEU A 28 27.48 7.72 -14.72
C LEU A 28 26.33 7.59 -13.71
N GLY A 29 26.65 7.27 -12.45
CA GLY A 29 25.66 7.24 -11.36
C GLY A 29 25.02 8.60 -11.12
N VAL A 30 25.81 9.69 -11.10
CA VAL A 30 25.29 11.06 -10.98
C VAL A 30 24.43 11.43 -12.18
N ALA A 31 24.87 11.11 -13.39
CA ALA A 31 24.09 11.36 -14.61
C ALA A 31 22.76 10.59 -14.60
N ALA A 32 22.77 9.32 -14.16
CA ALA A 32 21.58 8.51 -13.99
C ALA A 32 20.64 9.08 -12.91
N ALA A 33 21.18 9.54 -11.77
CA ALA A 33 20.41 10.16 -10.71
C ALA A 33 19.72 11.45 -11.19
N ILE A 34 20.43 12.30 -11.95
CA ILE A 34 19.86 13.50 -12.56
C ILE A 34 18.77 13.13 -13.57
N ALA A 35 19.00 12.12 -14.42
CA ALA A 35 18.02 11.67 -15.40
C ALA A 35 16.74 11.15 -14.72
N ILE A 36 16.88 10.27 -13.73
CA ILE A 36 15.76 9.73 -12.93
C ILE A 36 15.03 10.86 -12.22
N GLY A 37 15.76 11.78 -11.57
CA GLY A 37 15.19 12.94 -10.89
C GLY A 37 14.41 13.85 -11.84
N TYR A 38 14.92 14.07 -13.05
CA TYR A 38 14.26 14.84 -14.08
C TYR A 38 12.96 14.18 -14.56
N PHE A 39 12.99 12.87 -14.87
CA PHE A 39 11.80 12.12 -15.25
C PHE A 39 10.75 12.10 -14.13
N PHE A 40 11.17 11.92 -12.88
CA PHE A 40 10.29 11.95 -11.71
C PHE A 40 9.62 13.32 -11.53
N PHE A 41 10.38 14.40 -11.68
CA PHE A 41 9.86 15.76 -11.60
C PHE A 41 8.86 16.06 -12.72
N MET A 42 9.18 15.66 -13.96
CA MET A 42 8.28 15.82 -15.10
C MET A 42 6.98 15.02 -14.93
N GLY A 43 7.08 13.80 -14.38
CA GLY A 43 5.93 12.95 -14.07
C GLY A 43 5.03 13.56 -12.99
N THR A 44 5.63 14.02 -11.88
CA THR A 44 4.88 14.54 -10.73
C THR A 44 4.15 15.84 -11.04
N ARG A 45 4.73 16.73 -11.88
CA ARG A 45 4.09 18.01 -12.26
C ARG A 45 2.76 17.85 -13.00
N LYS A 46 2.53 16.71 -13.65
CA LYS A 46 1.28 16.44 -14.39
C LYS A 46 0.22 15.76 -13.52
N VAL A 47 0.53 15.40 -12.27
CA VAL A 47 -0.40 14.72 -11.38
C VAL A 47 -1.44 15.71 -10.86
N ASN A 48 -2.71 15.38 -11.06
CA ASN A 48 -3.80 16.14 -10.48
C ASN A 48 -3.91 15.80 -8.98
N LEU A 49 -3.50 16.72 -8.11
CA LEU A 49 -3.53 16.51 -6.64
C LEU A 49 -4.91 16.10 -6.13
N ARG A 50 -5.99 16.68 -6.67
CA ARG A 50 -7.35 16.33 -6.25
C ARG A 50 -7.67 14.87 -6.56
N ARG A 51 -7.32 14.39 -7.76
CA ARG A 51 -7.49 12.97 -8.12
C ARG A 51 -6.60 12.07 -7.27
N PHE A 52 -5.35 12.48 -7.03
CA PHE A 52 -4.40 11.74 -6.22
C PHE A 52 -4.92 11.51 -4.79
N PHE A 53 -5.34 12.58 -4.10
CA PHE A 53 -5.88 12.47 -2.74
C PHE A 53 -7.20 11.69 -2.68
N HIS A 54 -8.04 11.80 -3.72
CA HIS A 54 -9.27 11.03 -3.78
C HIS A 54 -8.98 9.52 -3.91
N VAL A 55 -8.10 9.13 -4.83
CA VAL A 55 -7.70 7.72 -5.01
C VAL A 55 -7.00 7.18 -3.76
N SER A 56 -6.07 7.94 -3.17
CA SER A 56 -5.37 7.49 -1.96
C SER A 56 -6.32 7.37 -0.77
N SER A 57 -7.30 8.26 -0.64
CA SER A 57 -8.31 8.18 0.42
C SER A 57 -9.20 6.94 0.27
N VAL A 58 -9.65 6.63 -0.95
CA VAL A 58 -10.40 5.38 -1.22
C VAL A 58 -9.56 4.16 -0.87
N LEU A 59 -8.28 4.15 -1.28
CA LEU A 59 -7.37 3.06 -0.98
C LEU A 59 -7.12 2.91 0.52
N LEU A 60 -6.96 4.01 1.27
CA LEU A 60 -6.82 4.00 2.73
C LEU A 60 -8.08 3.48 3.44
N ILE A 61 -9.28 3.78 2.92
CA ILE A 61 -10.54 3.25 3.45
C ILE A 61 -10.58 1.72 3.26
N LEU A 62 -10.21 1.21 2.08
CA LEU A 62 -10.16 -0.24 1.83
C LEU A 62 -9.10 -0.94 2.69
N PHE A 63 -7.92 -0.33 2.84
CA PHE A 63 -6.86 -0.83 3.72
C PHE A 63 -7.34 -0.92 5.18
N ALA A 64 -7.99 0.13 5.67
CA ALA A 64 -8.55 0.13 7.03
C ALA A 64 -9.67 -0.91 7.21
N ALA A 65 -10.53 -1.10 6.21
CA ALA A 65 -11.52 -2.17 6.22
C ALA A 65 -10.87 -3.55 6.34
N GLY A 66 -9.78 -3.77 5.59
CA GLY A 66 -8.99 -4.98 5.64
C GLY A 66 -8.36 -5.24 7.02
N LEU A 67 -7.80 -4.21 7.63
CA LEU A 67 -7.22 -4.29 8.97
C LEU A 67 -8.26 -4.57 10.06
N VAL A 68 -9.49 -4.08 9.90
CA VAL A 68 -10.62 -4.41 10.78
C VAL A 68 -11.01 -5.89 10.65
N ALA A 69 -11.18 -6.38 9.41
CA ALA A 69 -11.50 -7.79 9.18
C ALA A 69 -10.41 -8.72 9.74
N HIS A 70 -9.14 -8.39 9.51
CA HIS A 70 -8.02 -9.13 10.06
C HIS A 70 -7.97 -9.07 11.59
N GLY A 71 -8.23 -7.92 12.21
CA GLY A 71 -8.34 -7.82 13.66
C GLY A 71 -9.45 -8.70 14.23
N VAL A 72 -10.58 -8.82 13.53
CA VAL A 72 -11.67 -9.74 13.89
C VAL A 72 -11.23 -11.20 13.77
N HIS A 73 -10.50 -11.55 12.72
CA HIS A 73 -9.91 -12.88 12.55
C HIS A 73 -9.02 -13.27 13.75
N GLU A 74 -8.12 -12.38 14.16
CA GLU A 74 -7.26 -12.60 15.34
C GLU A 74 -8.08 -12.76 16.64
N PHE A 75 -9.20 -12.03 16.78
CA PHE A 75 -10.11 -12.20 17.91
C PHE A 75 -10.89 -13.53 17.87
N GLU A 76 -11.20 -14.05 16.69
CA GLU A 76 -11.76 -15.40 16.51
C GLU A 76 -10.73 -16.46 16.89
N GLU A 77 -9.47 -16.33 16.44
CA GLU A 77 -8.37 -17.24 16.83
C GLU A 77 -8.10 -17.22 18.33
N ALA A 78 -8.24 -16.06 18.97
CA ALA A 78 -8.12 -15.91 20.42
C ALA A 78 -9.32 -16.48 21.21
N GLY A 79 -10.37 -16.96 20.53
CA GLY A 79 -11.58 -17.52 21.15
C GLY A 79 -12.47 -16.48 21.85
N LEU A 80 -12.26 -15.19 21.58
CA LEU A 80 -13.07 -14.09 22.14
C LEU A 80 -14.36 -13.85 21.34
N VAL A 81 -14.35 -14.24 20.07
CA VAL A 81 -15.49 -14.17 19.16
C VAL A 81 -15.82 -15.59 18.71
N ASN A 82 -17.01 -16.09 19.08
CA ASN A 82 -17.49 -17.39 18.60
C ASN A 82 -18.02 -17.23 17.16
N GLY A 83 -17.12 -17.24 16.19
CA GLY A 83 -17.46 -17.27 14.77
C GLY A 83 -18.19 -18.55 14.41
N ILE A 84 -19.32 -18.45 13.70
CA ILE A 84 -19.98 -19.62 13.11
C ILE A 84 -19.02 -20.20 12.07
N ILE A 85 -18.48 -21.39 12.36
CA ILE A 85 -17.13 -21.87 11.98
C ILE A 85 -17.06 -22.43 10.53
N ALA A 86 -17.54 -21.70 9.53
CA ALA A 86 -17.36 -22.09 8.13
C ALA A 86 -16.82 -20.91 7.30
N PRO A 87 -15.71 -21.09 6.56
CA PRO A 87 -15.31 -20.16 5.51
C PRO A 87 -16.48 -19.93 4.56
N VAL A 88 -16.80 -18.67 4.28
CA VAL A 88 -17.91 -18.33 3.37
C VAL A 88 -17.57 -18.75 1.94
N TRP A 89 -16.30 -18.65 1.59
CA TRP A 89 -15.72 -19.14 0.35
C TRP A 89 -14.31 -19.66 0.61
N ASP A 90 -13.81 -20.47 -0.32
CA ASP A 90 -12.39 -20.82 -0.39
C ASP A 90 -11.94 -20.64 -1.84
N ILE A 91 -11.15 -19.59 -2.07
CA ILE A 91 -10.54 -19.27 -3.36
C ILE A 91 -9.02 -19.44 -3.32
N ASN A 92 -8.47 -20.06 -2.28
CA ASN A 92 -7.04 -20.34 -2.18
C ASN A 92 -6.71 -21.56 -3.04
N PRO A 93 -5.98 -21.39 -4.17
CA PRO A 93 -5.59 -22.52 -5.01
C PRO A 93 -4.60 -23.43 -4.28
N VAL A 94 -4.64 -24.73 -4.57
CA VAL A 94 -3.71 -25.71 -3.99
C VAL A 94 -2.26 -25.32 -4.25
N GLN A 95 -1.39 -25.61 -3.28
CA GLN A 95 0.04 -25.35 -3.41
C GLN A 95 0.61 -26.04 -4.67
N ASN A 96 1.56 -25.38 -5.33
CA ASN A 96 2.24 -25.98 -6.46
C ASN A 96 3.03 -27.21 -6.00
N ALA A 97 3.32 -28.13 -6.93
CA ALA A 97 4.12 -29.33 -6.63
C ALA A 97 5.52 -29.03 -6.07
N ASP A 98 6.02 -27.80 -6.27
CA ASP A 98 7.31 -27.28 -5.79
C ASP A 98 7.21 -26.64 -4.38
N GLY A 99 6.05 -26.67 -3.74
CA GLY A 99 5.82 -26.03 -2.42
C GLY A 99 5.66 -24.51 -2.46
N SER A 100 5.76 -23.89 -3.64
CA SER A 100 5.46 -22.47 -3.85
C SER A 100 3.95 -22.21 -3.91
N TYR A 101 3.53 -21.03 -3.45
CA TYR A 101 2.15 -20.61 -3.51
C TYR A 101 1.83 -19.99 -4.89
N PRO A 102 0.69 -20.36 -5.52
CA PRO A 102 0.23 -19.70 -6.74
C PRO A 102 0.08 -18.18 -6.57
N ALA A 103 0.20 -17.41 -7.65
CA ALA A 103 0.27 -15.94 -7.57
C ALA A 103 -0.90 -15.31 -6.78
N LEU A 104 -2.12 -15.82 -6.96
CA LEU A 104 -3.36 -15.34 -6.32
C LEU A 104 -3.64 -15.94 -4.94
N HIS A 105 -2.85 -16.94 -4.51
CA HIS A 105 -2.91 -17.45 -3.15
C HIS A 105 -2.51 -16.33 -2.18
N GLU A 106 -3.12 -16.25 -1.00
CA GLU A 106 -2.85 -15.20 0.00
C GLU A 106 -1.35 -15.08 0.39
N LYS A 107 -0.62 -16.20 0.35
CA LYS A 107 0.85 -16.30 0.55
C LYS A 107 1.67 -16.20 -0.73
N GLY A 108 1.02 -16.05 -1.88
CA GLY A 108 1.63 -15.85 -3.19
C GLY A 108 2.04 -14.40 -3.40
N ALA A 109 2.77 -14.13 -4.49
CA ALA A 109 3.31 -12.80 -4.76
C ALA A 109 2.23 -11.71 -4.93
N VAL A 110 1.11 -12.03 -5.59
CA VAL A 110 0.01 -11.08 -5.81
C VAL A 110 -0.95 -11.10 -4.63
N GLY A 111 -1.28 -12.28 -4.11
CA GLY A 111 -2.21 -12.39 -2.98
C GLY A 111 -1.67 -11.71 -1.72
N SER A 112 -0.38 -11.86 -1.38
CA SER A 112 0.19 -11.21 -0.19
C SER A 112 0.19 -9.68 -0.29
N PHE A 113 0.38 -9.15 -1.50
CA PHE A 113 0.21 -7.73 -1.77
C PHE A 113 -1.24 -7.28 -1.58
N LEU A 114 -2.23 -8.06 -2.04
CA LEU A 114 -3.65 -7.75 -1.88
C LEU A 114 -4.13 -7.91 -0.42
N VAL A 115 -3.58 -8.88 0.32
CA VAL A 115 -3.79 -9.05 1.77
C VAL A 115 -3.33 -7.76 2.45
N GLY A 116 -2.10 -7.33 2.16
CA GLY A 116 -1.54 -6.12 2.73
C GLY A 116 -2.28 -4.84 2.33
N LEU A 117 -2.78 -4.72 1.10
CA LEU A 117 -3.36 -3.47 0.61
C LEU A 117 -4.87 -3.34 0.83
N PHE A 118 -5.61 -4.45 0.72
CA PHE A 118 -7.08 -4.45 0.72
C PHE A 118 -7.67 -5.36 1.80
N GLY A 119 -6.86 -6.12 2.53
CA GLY A 119 -7.32 -7.18 3.42
C GLY A 119 -7.92 -8.36 2.68
N TYR A 120 -7.38 -8.69 1.49
CA TYR A 120 -7.78 -9.89 0.78
C TYR A 120 -7.62 -11.11 1.67
N ASN A 121 -8.69 -11.90 1.81
CA ASN A 121 -8.68 -13.17 2.50
C ASN A 121 -9.25 -14.24 1.56
N GLY A 122 -8.49 -15.31 1.34
CA GLY A 122 -8.86 -16.41 0.45
C GLY A 122 -9.88 -17.37 1.07
N ASN A 123 -10.03 -17.39 2.40
CA ASN A 123 -10.98 -18.23 3.13
C ASN A 123 -11.66 -17.55 4.34
N PRO A 124 -12.22 -16.33 4.21
CA PRO A 124 -12.69 -15.57 5.36
C PRO A 124 -13.91 -16.20 6.03
N SER A 125 -13.98 -16.01 7.35
CA SER A 125 -15.16 -16.32 8.14
C SER A 125 -16.31 -15.37 7.82
N LEU A 126 -17.55 -15.78 8.15
CA LEU A 126 -18.71 -14.91 7.97
C LEU A 126 -18.58 -13.61 8.77
N VAL A 127 -17.97 -13.65 9.95
CA VAL A 127 -17.82 -12.48 10.82
C VAL A 127 -16.80 -11.52 10.24
N GLU A 128 -15.71 -12.01 9.64
CA GLU A 128 -14.75 -11.17 8.92
C GLU A 128 -15.39 -10.41 7.75
N VAL A 129 -16.21 -11.10 6.95
CA VAL A 129 -16.92 -10.50 5.81
C VAL A 129 -17.92 -9.44 6.29
N LEU A 130 -18.66 -9.74 7.35
CA LEU A 130 -19.60 -8.79 7.96
C LEU A 130 -18.87 -7.59 8.57
N ALA A 131 -17.73 -7.80 9.23
CA ALA A 131 -16.93 -6.72 9.79
C ALA A 131 -16.40 -5.78 8.70
N TYR A 132 -15.90 -6.34 7.60
CA TYR A 132 -15.46 -5.59 6.43
C TYR A 132 -16.61 -4.77 5.82
N ALA A 133 -17.76 -5.41 5.57
CA ALA A 133 -18.94 -4.76 5.01
C ALA A 133 -19.52 -3.69 5.96
N ALA A 134 -19.54 -3.96 7.27
CA ALA A 134 -19.99 -3.03 8.29
C ALA A 134 -19.11 -1.77 8.30
N TYR A 135 -17.78 -1.93 8.26
CA TYR A 135 -16.86 -0.80 8.18
C TYR A 135 -17.11 0.07 6.94
N LEU A 136 -17.19 -0.55 5.75
CA LEU A 136 -17.46 0.20 4.52
C LEU A 136 -18.83 0.89 4.54
N SER A 137 -19.85 0.23 5.05
CA SER A 137 -21.18 0.81 5.18
C SER A 137 -21.20 2.02 6.13
N ALA A 138 -20.47 1.95 7.24
CA ALA A 138 -20.34 3.06 8.19
C ALA A 138 -19.67 4.27 7.53
N ILE A 139 -18.55 4.05 6.82
CA ILE A 139 -17.86 5.11 6.08
C ILE A 139 -18.77 5.70 5.00
N TYR A 140 -19.50 4.87 4.25
CA TYR A 140 -20.45 5.33 3.24
C TYR A 140 -21.55 6.21 3.82
N VAL A 141 -22.14 5.82 4.96
CA VAL A 141 -23.16 6.62 5.66
C VAL A 141 -22.59 7.95 6.13
N ILE A 142 -21.39 7.95 6.72
CA ILE A 142 -20.71 9.18 7.16
C ILE A 142 -20.45 10.10 5.97
N TYR A 143 -19.91 9.55 4.88
CA TYR A 143 -19.61 10.30 3.65
C TYR A 143 -20.88 10.98 3.09
N ARG A 144 -21.98 10.24 2.97
CA ARG A 144 -23.28 10.78 2.51
C ARG A 144 -23.81 11.89 3.42
N ARG A 145 -23.64 11.77 4.74
CA ARG A 145 -24.05 12.82 5.69
C ARG A 145 -23.24 14.11 5.52
N ILE A 146 -21.94 13.98 5.27
CA ILE A 146 -21.05 15.14 5.05
C ILE A 146 -21.41 15.86 3.75
N GLU A 147 -21.67 15.12 2.67
CA GLU A 147 -22.10 15.73 1.39
C GLU A 147 -23.45 16.43 1.52
N PHE A 148 -24.42 15.82 2.20
CA PHE A 148 -25.73 16.43 2.43
C PHE A 148 -25.64 17.74 3.22
N SER A 149 -24.78 17.81 4.24
CA SER A 149 -24.54 19.02 5.02
C SER A 149 -23.95 20.17 4.19
N LYS A 150 -23.01 19.87 3.28
CA LYS A 150 -22.44 20.87 2.37
C LYS A 150 -23.45 21.43 1.36
N GLY A 151 -24.38 20.59 0.90
CA GLY A 151 -25.46 21.01 0.00
C GLY A 151 -26.49 21.93 0.67
N ALA A 152 -26.82 21.66 1.94
CA ALA A 152 -27.78 22.49 2.69
C ALA A 152 -27.27 23.91 2.99
N GLY A 153 -25.95 24.07 3.21
CA GLY A 153 -25.31 25.36 3.49
C GLY A 153 -25.06 26.25 2.26
N ALA A 154 -25.21 25.75 1.04
CA ALA A 154 -24.98 26.51 -0.20
C ALA A 154 -26.22 27.25 -0.74
N THR A 155 -27.36 27.13 -0.04
CA THR A 155 -28.66 27.72 -0.42
C THR A 155 -29.07 28.93 0.43
N GLN A 156 -28.16 29.43 1.28
CA GLN A 156 -28.31 30.71 2.01
C GLN A 156 -27.25 31.68 1.52
#